data_AF-A0A2N2G0A4-F1
#
_entry.id   AF-A0A2N2G0A4-F1
#
_cell.length_a   1.000
_cell.length_b   1.000
_cell.length_c   1.000
_cell.angle_alpha   90.00
_cell.angle_beta   90.00
_cell.angle_gamma   90.00
#
_symmetry.space_group_name_H-M   'P 1'
#
loop_
_entity.id
_entity.type
_entity.pdbx_description
1 polymer ?
#
loop_
_entity_poly.entity_id
_entity_poly.type
_entity_poly.pdbx_seq_one_letter_code
_entity_poly.pdbx_strand_id
1 'polypeptide(L)'
;MPFEIVTTLNLIATSNTLPTHVVLLELSKEELIYRLSQKEHDGIEARGVDYLLDIQERMKKTIELLNINHIYIDASLSIKEISETIEEFINE
;
A
#
# COMPACT_ATOMS: atom_id res chain seq x y z
N MET A 1 19.52 8.51 2.97
CA MET A 1 20.11 7.63 1.94
C MET A 1 19.30 7.76 0.67
N PRO A 2 19.92 7.73 -0.52
CA PRO A 2 19.23 7.62 -1.80
C PRO A 2 18.28 6.41 -1.83
N PHE A 3 17.11 6.57 -2.44
CA PHE A 3 16.06 5.55 -2.49
C PHE A 3 16.57 4.24 -3.11
N GLU A 4 17.34 4.33 -4.20
CA GLU A 4 17.96 3.21 -4.91
C GLU A 4 18.89 2.35 -4.01
N ILE A 5 19.67 2.99 -3.15
CA ILE A 5 20.58 2.31 -2.22
C ILE A 5 19.77 1.51 -1.20
N VAL A 6 18.71 2.11 -0.66
CA VAL A 6 17.84 1.44 0.32
C VAL A 6 17.12 0.25 -0.32
N THR A 7 16.62 0.40 -1.55
CA THR A 7 15.98 -0.70 -2.29
C THR A 7 16.96 -1.85 -2.53
N THR A 8 18.19 -1.55 -2.96
CA THR A 8 19.23 -2.56 -3.21
C THR A 8 19.59 -3.33 -1.93
N LEU A 9 19.76 -2.63 -0.80
CA LEU A 9 20.05 -3.27 0.48
C LEU A 9 18.90 -4.17 0.95
N ASN A 10 17.66 -3.75 0.74
CA ASN A 10 16.48 -4.58 1.07
C ASN A 10 16.38 -5.82 0.17
N LEU A 11 16.68 -5.70 -1.12
CA LEU A 11 16.74 -6.86 -2.03
C LEU A 11 17.79 -7.87 -1.58
N ILE A 12 18.99 -7.40 -1.19
CA ILE A 12 20.04 -8.28 -0.66
C ILE A 12 19.58 -8.96 0.63
N ALA A 13 19.00 -8.20 1.57
CA ALA A 13 18.52 -8.74 2.84
C ALA A 13 17.38 -9.77 2.67
N THR A 14 16.55 -9.61 1.66
CA THR A 14 15.44 -10.52 1.32
C THR A 14 15.87 -11.68 0.41
N SER A 15 17.17 -11.82 0.12
CA SER A 15 17.69 -12.80 -0.84
C SER A 15 17.02 -12.70 -2.22
N ASN A 16 16.68 -11.47 -2.62
CA ASN A 16 15.94 -11.14 -3.84
C ASN A 16 14.57 -11.83 -3.93
N THR A 17 13.99 -12.20 -2.78
CA THR A 17 12.65 -12.78 -2.70
C THR A 17 11.63 -11.66 -2.80
N LEU A 18 10.96 -11.59 -3.94
CA LEU A 18 9.89 -10.63 -4.20
C LEU A 18 8.53 -11.36 -4.26
N PRO A 19 7.44 -10.69 -3.85
CA PRO A 19 6.11 -11.22 -4.08
C PRO A 19 5.83 -11.32 -5.59
N THR A 20 5.03 -12.30 -5.98
CA THR A 20 4.57 -12.43 -7.38
C THR A 20 3.49 -11.42 -7.71
N HIS A 21 2.64 -11.09 -6.74
CA HIS A 21 1.49 -10.19 -6.87
C HIS A 21 1.42 -9.26 -5.65
N VAL A 22 1.11 -7.98 -5.89
CA VAL A 22 0.89 -6.99 -4.83
C VAL A 22 -0.48 -6.35 -5.00
N VAL A 23 -1.30 -6.41 -3.95
CA VAL A 23 -2.57 -5.70 -3.89
C VAL A 23 -2.42 -4.53 -2.95
N LEU A 24 -2.52 -3.30 -3.47
CA LEU A 24 -2.50 -2.09 -2.66
C LEU A 24 -3.93 -1.55 -2.55
N LEU A 25 -4.45 -1.54 -1.33
CA LEU A 25 -5.75 -0.97 -0.99
C LEU A 25 -5.59 0.52 -0.74
N GLU A 26 -6.22 1.33 -1.59
CA GLU A 26 -6.09 2.77 -1.60
C GLU A 26 -7.26 3.45 -0.90
N LEU A 27 -6.96 4.52 -0.19
CA LEU A 27 -7.95 5.34 0.50
C LEU A 27 -7.74 6.79 0.11
N SER A 28 -8.85 7.47 -0.17
CA SER A 28 -8.84 8.93 -0.32
C SER A 28 -8.47 9.58 1.01
N LYS A 29 -7.94 10.81 0.94
CA LYS A 29 -7.64 11.61 2.14
C LYS A 29 -8.89 11.77 3.02
N GLU A 30 -10.04 11.99 2.40
CA GLU A 30 -11.33 12.17 3.07
C GLU A 30 -11.75 10.91 3.82
N GLU A 31 -11.68 9.75 3.17
CA GLU A 31 -12.05 8.46 3.76
C GLU A 31 -11.07 8.06 4.86
N LEU A 32 -9.78 8.35 4.69
CA LEU A 32 -8.76 8.12 5.71
C LEU A 32 -9.01 8.98 6.96
N ILE A 33 -9.33 10.26 6.79
CA ILE A 33 -9.73 11.16 7.89
C ILE A 33 -10.98 10.62 8.57
N TYR A 34 -11.99 10.24 7.79
CA TYR A 34 -13.24 9.69 8.32
C TYR A 34 -13.00 8.44 9.16
N ARG A 35 -12.26 7.44 8.64
CA ARG A 35 -11.94 6.21 9.37
C ARG A 35 -11.09 6.44 10.62
N LEU A 36 -10.15 7.39 10.57
CA LEU A 36 -9.36 7.76 11.74
C LEU A 36 -10.22 8.46 12.80
N SER A 37 -11.17 9.31 12.39
CA SER A 37 -12.09 10.01 13.31
C SER A 37 -13.03 9.06 14.07
N GLN A 38 -13.27 7.86 13.53
CA GLN A 38 -14.10 6.83 14.16
C GLN A 38 -13.34 5.95 15.17
N LYS A 39 -12.00 6.06 15.26
CA LYS A 39 -11.19 5.31 16.21
C LYS A 39 -10.84 6.19 17.40
N GLU A 40 -11.31 5.82 18.59
CA GLU A 40 -10.92 6.49 19.84
C GLU A 40 -9.45 6.22 20.15
N HIS A 41 -8.60 7.25 20.01
CA HIS A 41 -7.24 7.31 20.53
C HIS A 41 -6.29 6.14 20.18
N ASP A 42 -5.61 6.25 19.04
CA ASP A 42 -4.37 5.51 18.80
C ASP A 42 -3.26 6.48 18.37
N GLY A 43 -2.02 6.25 18.83
CA GLY A 43 -0.84 7.11 18.63
C GLY A 43 -0.42 7.37 17.16
N ILE A 44 -1.26 7.00 16.20
CA ILE A 44 -1.20 7.34 14.77
C ILE A 44 -1.42 8.84 14.56
N GLU A 45 -2.22 9.51 15.40
CA GLU A 45 -2.43 10.97 15.35
C GLU A 45 -1.11 11.77 15.42
N ALA A 46 -0.08 11.22 16.06
CA ALA A 46 1.22 11.91 16.21
C ALA A 46 2.01 12.06 14.89
N ARG A 47 1.70 11.28 13.84
CA ARG A 47 2.38 11.38 12.53
C ARG A 47 1.54 12.09 11.46
N GLY A 48 0.21 12.16 11.63
CA GLY A 48 -0.72 12.89 10.77
C GLY A 48 -1.19 12.12 9.53
N VAL A 49 -2.35 12.53 9.00
CA VAL A 49 -2.98 12.00 7.77
C VAL A 49 -2.04 12.12 6.56
N ASP A 50 -1.32 13.24 6.47
CA ASP A 50 -0.41 13.49 5.36
C ASP A 50 0.77 12.50 5.31
N TYR A 51 1.25 12.03 6.47
CA TYR A 51 2.29 11.00 6.53
C TYR A 51 1.80 9.64 6.03
N LEU A 52 0.55 9.28 6.32
CA LEU A 52 -0.04 8.03 5.83
C LEU A 52 -0.26 8.07 4.31
N LEU A 53 -0.64 9.24 3.77
CA LEU A 53 -0.73 9.45 2.33
C LEU A 53 0.65 9.38 1.66
N ASP A 54 1.68 9.98 2.27
CA ASP A 54 3.06 9.86 1.79
C ASP A 54 3.55 8.40 1.79
N ILE A 55 3.24 7.63 2.84
CA ILE A 55 3.55 6.19 2.86
C ILE A 55 2.89 5.48 1.69
N GLN A 56 1.61 5.75 1.44
CA GLN A 56 0.87 5.13 0.35
C GLN A 56 1.52 5.44 -1.01
N GLU A 57 1.91 6.70 -1.24
CA GLU A 57 2.62 7.10 -2.45
C GLU A 57 4.00 6.43 -2.58
N ARG A 58 4.73 6.30 -1.47
CA ARG A 58 6.02 5.60 -1.44
C ARG A 58 5.87 4.09 -1.70
N MET A 59 4.77 3.47 -1.26
CA MET A 59 4.47 2.08 -1.59
C MET A 59 4.27 1.92 -3.10
N LYS A 60 3.45 2.77 -3.75
CA LYS A 60 3.26 2.76 -5.22
C LYS A 60 4.58 2.86 -5.97
N LYS A 61 5.39 3.87 -5.63
CA LYS A 61 6.71 4.08 -6.24
C LYS A 61 7.64 2.87 -6.08
N THR A 62 7.57 2.18 -4.94
CA THR A 62 8.38 0.98 -4.69
C THR A 62 7.92 -0.18 -5.57
N ILE A 63 6.62 -0.40 -5.66
CA ILE A 63 6.02 -1.47 -6.47
C ILE A 63 6.35 -1.28 -7.96
N GLU A 64 6.19 -0.06 -8.46
CA GLU A 64 6.54 0.32 -9.83
C GLU A 64 8.04 0.16 -10.10
N LEU A 65 8.91 0.62 -9.18
CA LEU A 65 10.36 0.50 -9.31
C LEU A 65 10.81 -0.97 -9.37
N LEU A 66 10.18 -1.84 -8.58
CA LEU A 66 10.49 -3.26 -8.53
C LEU A 66 9.85 -4.05 -9.69
N ASN A 67 9.01 -3.40 -10.51
CA ASN A 67 8.31 -4.00 -11.65
C ASN A 67 7.56 -5.28 -11.28
N ILE A 68 6.85 -5.25 -10.15
CA ILE A 68 6.06 -6.38 -9.64
C ILE A 68 4.64 -6.28 -10.22
N ASN A 69 3.99 -7.42 -10.53
CA ASN A 69 2.58 -7.42 -10.90
C ASN A 69 1.76 -6.84 -9.74
N HIS A 70 0.97 -5.81 -10.01
CA HIS A 70 0.24 -5.11 -8.97
C HIS A 70 -1.11 -4.61 -9.43
N ILE A 71 -2.01 -4.47 -8.46
CA ILE A 71 -3.29 -3.78 -8.62
C ILE A 71 -3.50 -2.78 -7.50
N TYR A 72 -4.13 -1.68 -7.88
CA TYR A 72 -4.59 -0.64 -6.98
C TYR A 72 -6.11 -0.75 -6.86
N ILE A 73 -6.61 -0.99 -5.66
CA ILE A 73 -8.05 -1.15 -5.41
C ILE A 73 -8.51 -0.05 -4.47
N ASP A 74 -9.61 0.62 -4.81
CA ASP A 74 -10.26 1.56 -3.91
C ASP A 74 -10.88 0.81 -2.71
N ALA A 75 -10.38 1.09 -1.52
CA ALA A 75 -10.83 0.48 -0.27
C ALA A 75 -12.15 1.06 0.25
N SER A 76 -12.76 2.01 -0.47
CA SER A 76 -14.15 2.45 -0.28
C SER A 76 -15.17 1.50 -0.88
N LEU A 77 -14.76 0.61 -1.80
CA LEU A 77 -15.61 -0.42 -2.39
C LEU A 77 -16.07 -1.44 -1.34
N SER A 78 -17.12 -2.19 -1.68
CA SER A 78 -17.59 -3.26 -0.81
C SER A 78 -16.57 -4.39 -0.72
N ILE A 79 -16.54 -5.08 0.43
CA ILE A 79 -15.66 -6.25 0.65
C ILE A 79 -15.82 -7.29 -0.48
N LYS A 80 -17.06 -7.44 -0.99
CA LYS A 80 -17.36 -8.36 -2.07
C LYS A 80 -16.64 -7.97 -3.37
N GLU A 81 -16.77 -6.71 -3.79
CA GLU A 81 -16.12 -6.21 -5.01
C GLU A 81 -14.58 -6.28 -4.91
N ILE A 82 -14.04 -5.94 -3.74
CA ILE A 82 -12.59 -6.05 -3.46
C ILE A 82 -12.15 -7.51 -3.57
N SER A 83 -12.89 -8.44 -2.97
CA SER A 83 -12.56 -9.88 -2.99
C SER A 83 -12.60 -10.44 -4.42
N GLU A 84 -13.64 -10.13 -5.19
CA GLU A 84 -13.79 -10.57 -6.58
C GLU A 84 -12.62 -10.04 -7.43
N THR A 85 -12.25 -8.76 -7.28
CA THR A 85 -11.12 -8.16 -8.00
C THR A 85 -9.78 -8.84 -7.64
N ILE A 86 -9.56 -9.16 -6.37
CA ILE A 86 -8.34 -9.84 -5.91
C ILE A 86 -8.29 -11.27 -6.44
N GLU A 87 -9.42 -11.98 -6.43
CA GLU A 87 -9.50 -13.35 -6.97
C GLU A 87 -9.22 -13.38 -8.47
N GLU A 88 -9.78 -12.44 -9.24
CA GLU A 88 -9.49 -12.32 -10.68
C GLU A 88 -8.00 -12.05 -10.93
N PHE A 89 -7.39 -11.17 -10.15
CA PHE A 89 -5.97 -10.82 -10.30
C PHE A 89 -5.00 -11.94 -9.93
N ILE A 90 -5.32 -12.76 -8.93
CA ILE A 90 -4.44 -13.86 -8.51
C ILE A 90 -4.56 -15.07 -9.44
N ASN A 91 -5.71 -15.24 -10.11
CA ASN A 91 -5.99 -16.39 -10.98
C ASN A 91 -5.64 -16.17 -12.47
N GLU A 92 -5.10 -15.00 -12.82
CA GLU A 92 -4.60 -14.67 -14.17
C GLU A 92 -3.26 -15.37 -14.48
#